data_AF-A0A540NF16-F1
#
_entry.id   AF-A0A540NF16-F1
#
_cell.length_a   1.000
_cell.length_b   1.000
_cell.length_c   1.000
_cell.angle_alpha   90.00
_cell.angle_beta   90.00
_cell.angle_gamma   90.00
#
_symmetry.space_group_name_H-M   'P 1'
#
loop_
_entity.id
_entity.type
_entity.pdbx_description
1 polymer ?
#
loop_
_entity_poly.entity_id
_entity_poly.type
_entity_poly.pdbx_seq_one_letter_code
_entity_poly.pdbx_strand_id
1 'polypeptide(L)'
;MVDSGKGSHKRKIVLRVERYQRKQVPYFEDKSMDDAYAELRFDIGGLVQRECSAEFESWKKVPEELKKSMLGELSVHWDVDETNEKLWKYLDDLFKKHFRQWKFDVLRDAKQGVAALEEDD
;
A
#
# COMPACT_ATOMS: atom_id res chain seq x y z
N MET A 1 18.74 -52.05 35.00
CA MET A 1 18.94 -51.71 33.58
C MET A 1 17.69 -51.01 33.08
N VAL A 2 17.82 -49.77 32.55
CA VAL A 2 17.07 -49.14 31.42
C VAL A 2 15.53 -49.00 31.59
N ASP A 3 14.85 -47.87 31.39
CA ASP A 3 15.20 -46.50 30.99
C ASP A 3 14.09 -45.51 31.42
N SER A 4 14.44 -44.24 31.28
CA SER A 4 13.68 -43.01 31.44
C SER A 4 12.51 -42.87 30.46
N GLY A 5 11.44 -42.18 30.87
CA GLY A 5 10.31 -41.83 30.01
C GLY A 5 9.55 -40.60 30.53
N LYS A 6 10.27 -39.50 30.78
CA LYS A 6 9.68 -38.24 31.27
C LYS A 6 8.99 -37.50 30.12
N GLY A 7 7.71 -37.78 29.91
CA GLY A 7 6.86 -37.11 28.90
C GLY A 7 6.67 -35.63 29.20
N SER A 8 7.43 -34.78 28.51
CA SER A 8 7.31 -33.33 28.53
C SER A 8 5.96 -32.91 27.93
N HIS A 9 5.05 -32.46 28.79
CA HIS A 9 3.78 -31.85 28.40
C HIS A 9 4.08 -30.51 27.72
N LYS A 10 4.17 -30.52 26.39
CA LYS A 10 4.27 -29.30 25.59
C LYS A 10 2.96 -28.51 25.74
N ARG A 11 2.99 -27.49 26.59
CA ARG A 11 1.96 -26.45 26.66
C ARG A 11 1.84 -25.81 25.27
N LYS A 12 0.76 -26.11 24.55
CA LYS A 12 0.38 -25.36 23.35
C LYS A 12 0.04 -23.94 23.79
N ILE A 13 0.98 -23.02 23.58
CA ILE A 13 0.69 -21.60 23.62
C ILE A 13 -0.13 -21.32 22.37
N VAL A 14 -1.45 -21.22 22.54
CA VAL A 14 -2.32 -20.65 21.51
C VAL A 14 -2.00 -19.16 21.51
N LEU A 15 -1.13 -18.74 20.59
CA LEU A 15 -1.00 -17.33 20.24
C LEU A 15 -2.36 -16.92 19.68
N ARG A 16 -3.12 -16.17 20.47
CA ARG A 16 -4.30 -15.45 20.01
C ARG A 16 -3.79 -14.31 19.13
N VAL A 17 -3.38 -14.65 17.91
CA VAL A 17 -3.13 -13.66 16.86
C VAL A 17 -4.47 -12.97 16.65
N GLU A 18 -4.55 -11.70 17.06
CA GLU A 18 -5.63 -10.82 16.65
C GLU A 18 -5.61 -10.84 15.13
N ARG A 19 -6.58 -11.55 14.55
CA ARG A 19 -6.79 -11.59 13.11
C ARG A 19 -7.27 -10.20 12.75
N TYR A 20 -6.36 -9.29 12.40
CA TYR A 20 -6.69 -8.21 11.49
C TYR A 20 -7.33 -8.89 10.29
N GLN A 21 -8.66 -8.83 10.21
CA GLN A 21 -9.37 -9.31 9.03
C GLN A 21 -8.93 -8.39 7.91
N ARG A 22 -8.02 -8.88 7.06
CA ARG A 22 -7.60 -8.17 5.86
C ARG A 22 -8.86 -7.81 5.08
N LYS A 23 -8.96 -6.56 4.66
CA LYS A 23 -10.08 -6.08 3.86
C LYS A 23 -9.93 -6.63 2.46
N GLN A 24 -11.00 -7.18 1.88
CA GLN A 24 -10.94 -7.61 0.48
C GLN A 24 -10.68 -6.40 -0.41
N VAL A 25 -9.78 -6.56 -1.39
CA VAL A 25 -9.57 -5.48 -2.37
C VAL A 25 -10.85 -5.31 -3.17
N PRO A 26 -11.47 -4.12 -3.13
CA PRO A 26 -12.69 -3.85 -3.85
C PRO A 26 -12.50 -4.00 -5.38
N TYR A 27 -13.14 -5.00 -5.98
CA TYR A 27 -13.13 -5.23 -7.43
C TYR A 27 -14.46 -4.80 -8.05
N PHE A 28 -14.42 -3.71 -8.83
CA PHE A 28 -15.42 -2.98 -9.66
C PHE A 28 -16.95 -3.22 -9.61
N GLU A 29 -17.55 -4.14 -8.86
CA GLU A 29 -18.92 -4.63 -9.13
C GLU A 29 -19.97 -4.45 -8.01
N ASP A 30 -19.63 -4.05 -6.78
CA ASP A 30 -20.63 -3.92 -5.70
C ASP A 30 -20.84 -2.50 -5.16
N LYS A 31 -22.09 -2.07 -5.00
CA LYS A 31 -22.45 -0.74 -4.44
C LYS A 31 -22.11 -0.54 -2.95
N SER A 32 -21.81 -1.61 -2.20
CA SER A 32 -21.32 -1.51 -0.81
C SER A 32 -19.83 -1.22 -0.71
N MET A 33 -19.18 -1.05 -1.87
CA MET A 33 -17.74 -1.06 -2.03
C MET A 33 -17.15 0.35 -2.17
N ASP A 34 -17.97 1.40 -2.24
CA ASP A 34 -17.52 2.79 -2.38
C ASP A 34 -16.65 3.23 -1.19
N ASP A 35 -16.99 2.81 0.03
CA ASP A 35 -16.24 3.14 1.25
C ASP A 35 -14.90 2.41 1.30
N ALA A 36 -14.90 1.10 1.05
CA ALA A 36 -13.67 0.31 0.94
C ALA A 36 -12.78 0.79 -0.21
N TYR A 37 -13.38 1.23 -1.32
CA TYR A 37 -12.65 1.78 -2.45
C TYR A 37 -12.03 3.15 -2.14
N ALA A 38 -12.76 4.02 -1.44
CA ALA A 38 -12.23 5.29 -0.97
C ALA A 38 -11.05 5.07 0.00
N GLU A 39 -11.17 4.11 0.92
CA GLU A 39 -10.10 3.74 1.84
C GLU A 39 -8.88 3.17 1.12
N LEU A 40 -9.07 2.23 0.18
CA LEU A 40 -7.98 1.69 -0.64
C LEU A 40 -7.25 2.80 -1.39
N ARG A 41 -8.00 3.75 -1.98
CA ARG A 41 -7.42 4.90 -2.67
C ARG A 41 -6.64 5.81 -1.72
N PHE A 42 -7.13 5.99 -0.50
CA PHE A 42 -6.46 6.78 0.51
C PHE A 42 -5.13 6.14 0.92
N ASP A 43 -5.14 4.84 1.21
CA ASP A 43 -3.94 4.08 1.57
C ASP A 43 -2.89 4.10 0.45
N ILE A 44 -3.32 3.83 -0.79
CA ILE A 44 -2.44 3.90 -1.98
C ILE A 44 -1.87 5.30 -2.17
N GLY A 45 -2.71 6.34 -2.04
CA GLY A 45 -2.28 7.73 -2.15
C GLY A 45 -1.23 8.10 -1.10
N GLY A 46 -1.45 7.69 0.15
CA GLY A 46 -0.50 7.91 1.26
C GLY A 46 0.82 7.17 1.06
N LEU A 47 0.77 5.92 0.57
CA LEU A 47 1.96 5.15 0.22
C LEU A 47 2.76 5.82 -0.90
N VAL A 48 2.09 6.24 -1.97
CA VAL A 48 2.74 6.97 -3.08
C VAL A 48 3.41 8.24 -2.57
N GLN A 49 2.72 9.03 -1.75
CA GLN A 49 3.27 10.27 -1.22
C GLN A 49 4.48 10.06 -0.30
N ARG A 50 4.48 8.98 0.49
CA ARG A 50 5.56 8.68 1.45
C ARG A 50 6.78 8.06 0.77
N GLU A 51 6.55 7.09 -0.10
CA GLU A 51 7.61 6.23 -0.65
C GLU A 51 8.15 6.75 -1.99
N CYS A 52 7.33 7.45 -2.80
CA CYS A 52 7.80 7.97 -4.09
C CYS A 52 8.50 9.31 -3.94
N SER A 53 9.67 9.44 -4.56
CA SER A 53 10.36 10.71 -4.75
C SER A 53 9.77 11.51 -5.93
N ALA A 54 9.76 12.84 -5.81
CA ALA A 54 9.36 13.75 -6.88
C ALA A 54 10.32 13.70 -8.09
N GLU A 55 11.54 13.20 -7.87
CA GLU A 55 12.56 12.98 -8.89
C GLU A 55 12.14 11.92 -9.93
N PHE A 56 11.26 10.99 -9.55
CA PHE A 56 10.78 10.00 -10.50
C PHE A 56 9.93 10.68 -11.58
N GLU A 57 10.41 10.68 -12.83
CA GLU A 57 9.71 11.29 -13.95
C GLU A 57 8.33 10.67 -14.21
N SER A 58 8.24 9.35 -14.06
CA SER A 58 7.02 8.58 -14.30
C SER A 58 6.99 7.30 -13.46
N TRP A 59 5.81 6.71 -13.27
CA TRP A 59 5.65 5.41 -12.61
C TRP A 59 6.50 4.30 -13.24
N LYS A 60 6.80 4.38 -14.55
CA LYS A 60 7.68 3.41 -15.23
C LYS A 60 9.13 3.49 -14.74
N LYS A 61 9.56 4.65 -14.23
CA LYS A 61 10.91 4.88 -13.70
C LYS A 61 11.04 4.52 -12.22
N VAL A 62 9.93 4.29 -11.53
CA VAL A 62 9.93 3.81 -10.15
C VAL A 62 10.50 2.38 -10.12
N PRO A 63 11.53 2.10 -9.28
CA PRO A 63 12.13 0.77 -9.19
C PRO A 63 11.11 -0.31 -8.85
N GLU A 64 11.24 -1.49 -9.46
CA GLU A 64 10.33 -2.62 -9.18
C GLU A 64 10.39 -3.06 -7.72
N GLU A 65 11.55 -2.97 -7.08
CA GLU A 65 11.72 -3.25 -5.66
C GLU A 65 10.84 -2.33 -4.79
N LEU A 66 10.80 -1.04 -5.12
CA LEU A 66 9.94 -0.09 -4.41
C LEU A 66 8.46 -0.41 -4.61
N LYS A 67 8.05 -0.75 -5.84
CA LYS A 67 6.67 -1.15 -6.13
C LYS A 67 6.26 -2.40 -5.35
N LYS A 68 7.15 -3.39 -5.25
CA LYS A 68 6.93 -4.60 -4.45
C LYS A 68 6.86 -4.27 -2.96
N SER A 69 7.70 -3.36 -2.46
CA SER A 69 7.65 -2.89 -1.07
C SER A 69 6.31 -2.25 -0.74
N MET A 70 5.86 -1.30 -1.57
CA MET A 70 4.57 -0.62 -1.39
C MET A 70 3.39 -1.59 -1.42
N LEU A 71 3.44 -2.62 -2.28
CA LEU A 71 2.42 -3.67 -2.32
C LEU A 71 2.48 -4.57 -1.08
N GLY A 72 3.68 -4.88 -0.59
CA GLY A 72 3.87 -5.61 0.67
C GLY A 72 3.24 -4.87 1.85
N GLU A 73 3.43 -3.55 1.94
CA GLU A 73 2.77 -2.71 2.96
C GLU A 73 1.25 -2.70 2.80
N LEU A 74 0.76 -2.59 1.56
CA LEU A 74 -0.68 -2.64 1.30
C LEU A 74 -1.29 -4.00 1.71
N SER A 75 -0.55 -5.10 1.53
CA SER A 75 -0.98 -6.47 1.89
C SER A 75 -1.16 -6.71 3.40
N VAL A 76 -0.66 -5.79 4.24
CA VAL A 76 -0.87 -5.86 5.70
C VAL A 76 -2.35 -5.61 6.03
N HIS A 77 -2.97 -4.67 5.32
CA HIS A 77 -4.35 -4.22 5.56
C HIS A 77 -5.35 -4.80 4.57
N TRP A 78 -4.89 -5.08 3.34
CA TRP A 78 -5.72 -5.56 2.25
C TRP A 78 -5.37 -6.99 1.85
N ASP A 79 -6.37 -7.76 1.46
CA ASP A 79 -6.20 -9.11 0.95
C ASP A 79 -5.76 -9.05 -0.51
N VAL A 80 -4.45 -8.84 -0.70
CA VAL A 80 -3.81 -8.78 -2.01
C VAL A 80 -3.29 -10.17 -2.36
N ASP A 81 -3.96 -10.85 -3.27
CA ASP A 81 -3.50 -12.14 -3.79
C ASP A 81 -2.31 -11.94 -4.75
N GLU A 82 -1.13 -12.37 -4.32
CA GLU A 82 0.12 -12.32 -5.10
C GLU A 82 0.04 -13.12 -6.42
N THR A 83 -0.85 -14.10 -6.50
CA THR A 83 -1.00 -14.98 -7.65
C THR A 83 -2.03 -14.48 -8.67
N ASN A 84 -2.82 -13.46 -8.32
CA ASN A 84 -3.89 -12.94 -9.16
C ASN A 84 -3.40 -11.81 -10.08
N GLU A 85 -2.90 -12.15 -11.27
CA GLU A 85 -2.39 -11.17 -12.24
C GLU A 85 -3.36 -10.01 -12.55
N LYS A 86 -4.68 -10.25 -12.54
CA LYS A 86 -5.67 -9.21 -12.78
C LYS A 86 -5.71 -8.20 -11.64
N LEU A 87 -5.64 -8.67 -10.40
CA LEU A 87 -5.56 -7.84 -9.21
C LEU A 87 -4.28 -7.00 -9.20
N TRP A 88 -3.15 -7.61 -9.57
CA TRP A 88 -1.88 -6.90 -9.71
C TRP A 88 -1.95 -5.78 -10.72
N LYS A 89 -2.48 -6.06 -11.91
CA LYS A 89 -2.64 -5.06 -12.95
C LYS A 89 -3.56 -3.93 -12.50
N TYR A 90 -4.65 -4.26 -11.80
CA TYR A 90 -5.58 -3.28 -11.24
C TYR A 90 -4.92 -2.36 -10.20
N LEU A 91 -4.18 -2.93 -9.24
CA LEU A 91 -3.46 -2.18 -8.23
C LEU A 91 -2.35 -1.32 -8.86
N ASP A 92 -1.56 -1.88 -9.79
CA ASP A 92 -0.53 -1.13 -10.52
C ASP A 92 -1.13 0.07 -11.29
N ASP A 93 -2.30 -0.10 -11.90
CA ASP A 93 -3.02 1.01 -12.56
C ASP A 93 -3.58 2.05 -11.57
N LEU A 94 -3.99 1.64 -10.36
CA LEU A 94 -4.33 2.56 -9.28
C LEU A 94 -3.10 3.35 -8.83
N PHE A 95 -1.97 2.69 -8.55
CA PHE A 95 -0.71 3.35 -8.20
C PHE A 95 -0.28 4.36 -9.27
N LYS A 96 -0.36 3.99 -10.57
CA LYS A 96 -0.08 4.92 -11.68
C LYS A 96 -0.96 6.17 -11.65
N LYS A 97 -2.25 6.02 -11.32
CA LYS A 97 -3.18 7.15 -11.26
C LYS A 97 -2.83 8.07 -10.09
N HIS A 98 -2.62 7.51 -8.90
CA HIS A 98 -2.27 8.27 -7.71
C HIS A 98 -0.91 8.95 -7.83
N PHE A 99 0.09 8.28 -8.42
CA PHE A 99 1.40 8.88 -8.70
C PHE A 99 1.30 10.12 -9.59
N ARG A 100 0.51 10.05 -10.67
CA ARG A 100 0.31 11.21 -11.55
C ARG A 100 -0.40 12.35 -10.84
N GLN A 101 -1.44 12.03 -10.07
CA GLN A 101 -2.19 13.03 -9.32
C GLN A 101 -1.30 13.73 -8.28
N TRP A 102 -0.63 12.96 -7.43
CA TRP A 102 0.30 13.47 -6.43
C TRP A 102 1.39 14.34 -7.06
N LYS A 103 2.00 13.88 -8.16
CA LYS A 103 3.04 14.65 -8.84
C LYS A 103 2.53 15.98 -9.40
N PHE A 104 1.29 16.01 -9.90
CA PHE A 104 0.66 17.24 -10.33
C PHE A 104 0.44 18.20 -9.16
N ASP A 105 -0.03 17.69 -8.02
CA ASP A 105 -0.24 18.49 -6.81
C ASP A 105 1.09 19.05 -6.26
N VAL A 106 2.15 18.23 -6.18
CA VAL A 106 3.49 18.68 -5.78
C VAL A 106 4.04 19.79 -6.70
N LEU A 107 3.88 19.63 -8.02
CA LEU A 107 4.32 20.64 -8.98
C LEU A 107 3.50 21.93 -8.90
N ARG A 108 2.22 21.85 -8.58
CA ARG A 108 1.37 23.03 -8.36
C ARG A 108 1.82 23.78 -7.11
N ASP A 109 2.00 23.07 -6.00
CA ASP A 109 2.36 23.68 -4.72
C ASP A 109 3.77 24.32 -4.78
N ALA A 110 4.71 23.70 -5.50
CA ALA A 110 6.02 24.28 -5.77
C ALA A 110 5.95 25.61 -6.54
N LYS A 111 5.02 25.75 -7.50
CA LYS A 111 4.83 27.01 -8.25
C LYS A 111 4.18 28.10 -7.40
N GLN A 112 3.26 27.72 -6.51
CA GLN A 112 2.59 28.67 -5.61
C GLN A 112 3.54 29.20 -4.51
N GLY A 113 4.49 28.38 -4.05
CA GLY A 113 5.52 28.84 -3.11
C GLY A 113 6.50 29.85 -3.71
N VAL A 114 6.77 29.79 -5.01
CA VAL A 114 7.65 30.74 -5.71
C VAL A 114 6.95 32.10 -5.93
N ALA A 115 5.65 32.10 -6.23
CA ALA A 115 4.90 33.34 -6.43
C ALA A 115 4.75 34.20 -5.16
N ALA A 116 4.84 33.60 -3.97
CA ALA A 116 4.73 34.31 -2.69
C ALA A 116 6.02 35.04 -2.26
N LEU A 117 7.13 34.85 -2.98
CA LEU A 117 8.42 35.47 -2.66
C LEU A 117 8.82 36.60 -3.61
N GLU A 118 8.02 36.88 -4.64
CA GLU A 118 8.31 37.94 -5.63
C GLU A 118 7.43 39.19 -5.47
N GLU A 119 6.67 39.33 -4.38
CA GLU A 119 5.89 40.54 -4.07
C GLU A 119 6.55 41.51 -3.07
N ASP A 120 7.78 41.23 -2.63
CA ASP A 120 8.59 42.13 -1.78
C ASP A 120 9.91 42.54 -2.48
N ASP A 121 9.85 43.42 -3.48
CA ASP A 121 10.99 44.26 -3.93
C ASP A 121 10.52 45.58 -4.58
#